data_AF-A0A4Q2A3G2-F1
#
_entry.id   AF-A0A4Q2A3G2-F1
#
_cell.length_a   1.000
_cell.length_b   1.000
_cell.length_c   1.000
_cell.angle_alpha   90.00
_cell.angle_beta   90.00
_cell.angle_gamma   90.00
#
_symmetry.space_group_name_H-M   'P 1'
#
loop_
_entity.id
_entity.type
_entity.pdbx_description
1 polymer ?
#
loop_
_entity_poly.entity_id
_entity_poly.type
_entity_poly.pdbx_seq_one_letter_code
_entity_poly.pdbx_strand_id
1 'polypeptide(L)'
;MRMWAQYGDLHRGLCLAFSRDDLVDDIKKTYNNFKLYRGDIRYKDSSTDVRKAYHININSDALINFRDFFITEHLIRYREDLFFTKNTDWKDEFEYRLLLLTDNKKSDYFIDIHNSLKAVFCGLDFPDVYMSSLRNLLEYSNVEIYRLVLSNGVPSVIKLK
;
A
#
# COMPACT_ATOMS: atom_id res chain seq x y z
N MET A 1 -19.50 0.15 -2.72
CA MET A 1 -18.49 0.37 -1.65
C MET A 1 -17.74 -0.93 -1.32
N ARG A 2 -17.19 -1.63 -2.32
CA ARG A 2 -16.62 -2.97 -2.14
C ARG A 2 -15.37 -2.98 -1.24
N MET A 3 -14.49 -2.00 -1.43
CA MET A 3 -13.27 -1.83 -0.61
C MET A 3 -13.57 -1.64 0.88
N TRP A 4 -14.57 -0.83 1.21
CA TRP A 4 -14.97 -0.59 2.61
C TRP A 4 -15.64 -1.79 3.27
N ALA A 5 -16.40 -2.57 2.51
CA ALA A 5 -16.98 -3.82 3.02
C ALA A 5 -15.89 -4.88 3.27
N GLN A 6 -14.85 -4.93 2.43
CA GLN A 6 -13.80 -5.96 2.50
C GLN A 6 -12.65 -5.59 3.44
N TYR A 7 -12.26 -4.32 3.49
CA TYR A 7 -11.06 -3.86 4.20
C TYR A 7 -11.36 -2.87 5.32
N GLY A 8 -12.56 -2.28 5.33
CA GLY A 8 -12.98 -1.27 6.32
C GLY A 8 -13.83 -1.85 7.45
N ASP A 9 -13.57 -3.08 7.90
CA ASP A 9 -14.32 -3.77 8.96
C ASP A 9 -15.85 -3.65 8.80
N LEU A 10 -16.36 -4.07 7.64
CA LEU A 10 -17.79 -3.97 7.29
C LEU A 10 -18.35 -2.55 7.51
N HIS A 11 -17.65 -1.54 6.98
CA HIS A 11 -18.00 -0.12 7.11
C HIS A 11 -17.75 0.55 8.48
N ARG A 12 -17.13 -0.14 9.44
CA ARG A 12 -16.81 0.40 10.77
C ARG A 12 -15.40 0.96 10.92
N GLY A 13 -14.53 0.71 9.95
CA GLY A 13 -13.13 1.10 9.98
C GLY A 13 -12.84 2.55 9.58
N LEU A 14 -11.57 2.80 9.26
CA LEU A 14 -11.05 4.07 8.75
C LEU A 14 -10.26 3.80 7.46
N CYS A 15 -10.26 4.76 6.54
CA CYS A 15 -9.34 4.80 5.42
C CYS A 15 -8.38 5.98 5.59
N LEU A 16 -7.08 5.71 5.47
CA LEU A 16 -6.03 6.72 5.52
C LEU A 16 -5.71 7.19 4.10
N ALA A 17 -5.69 8.50 3.88
CA ALA A 17 -5.37 9.10 2.60
C ALA A 17 -4.03 9.83 2.70
N PHE A 18 -3.10 9.43 1.84
CA PHE A 18 -1.73 9.93 1.84
C PHE A 18 -1.45 10.78 0.60
N SER A 19 -0.62 11.80 0.77
CA SER A 19 0.13 12.39 -0.34
C SER A 19 1.17 11.37 -0.79
N ARG A 20 1.02 10.92 -2.03
CA ARG A 20 1.91 9.92 -2.63
C ARG A 20 3.36 10.39 -2.68
N ASP A 21 3.58 11.66 -2.99
CA ASP A 21 4.94 12.20 -3.14
C ASP A 21 5.61 12.38 -1.78
N ASP A 22 4.91 12.98 -0.80
CA ASP A 22 5.43 13.12 0.56
C ASP A 22 5.74 11.75 1.17
N LEU A 23 4.89 10.74 0.97
CA LEU A 23 5.11 9.39 1.49
C LEU A 23 6.37 8.75 0.89
N VAL A 24 6.59 8.96 -0.41
CA VAL A 24 7.78 8.46 -1.09
C VAL A 24 9.04 9.16 -0.57
N ASP A 25 8.96 10.46 -0.30
CA ASP A 25 10.07 11.22 0.24
C ASP A 25 10.37 10.82 1.69
N ASP A 26 9.35 10.60 2.52
CA ASP A 26 9.46 10.06 3.88
C ASP A 26 10.20 8.70 3.87
N ILE A 27 9.79 7.79 2.96
CA ILE A 27 10.45 6.47 2.78
C ILE A 27 11.90 6.63 2.33
N LYS A 28 12.16 7.43 1.30
CA LYS A 28 13.53 7.63 0.76
C LYS A 28 14.46 8.25 1.80
N LYS A 29 13.96 9.20 2.60
CA LYS A 29 14.72 9.83 3.68
C LYS A 29 15.10 8.80 4.75
N THR A 30 14.14 7.95 5.13
CA THR A 30 14.30 6.94 6.18
C THR A 30 15.17 5.77 5.73
N TYR A 31 15.05 5.37 4.46
CA TYR A 31 15.62 4.16 3.88
C TYR A 31 16.45 4.44 2.62
N ASN A 32 17.29 5.48 2.68
CA ASN A 32 18.08 5.94 1.54
C ASN A 32 19.06 4.89 0.98
N ASN A 33 19.41 3.88 1.76
CA ASN A 33 20.33 2.81 1.40
C ASN A 33 19.65 1.64 0.67
N PHE A 34 18.32 1.65 0.58
CA PHE A 34 17.53 0.61 -0.08
C PHE A 34 16.94 1.10 -1.40
N LYS A 35 16.69 0.16 -2.31
CA LYS A 35 16.04 0.48 -3.60
C LYS A 35 14.54 0.55 -3.40
N LEU A 36 13.94 1.70 -3.72
CA LEU A 36 12.50 1.90 -3.73
C LEU A 36 11.98 1.89 -5.17
N TYR A 37 11.08 0.95 -5.47
CA TYR A 37 10.28 0.93 -6.69
C TYR A 37 8.87 1.37 -6.39
N ARG A 38 8.20 2.00 -7.36
CA ARG A 38 6.85 2.52 -7.17
C ARG A 38 6.10 2.58 -8.50
N GLY A 39 4.78 2.39 -8.47
CA GLY A 39 3.98 2.47 -9.68
C GLY A 39 2.56 1.93 -9.52
N ASP A 40 1.74 2.30 -10.49
CA ASP A 40 0.38 1.77 -10.67
C ASP A 40 0.45 0.29 -11.10
N ILE A 41 -0.55 -0.48 -10.67
CA ILE A 41 -0.66 -1.89 -11.04
C ILE A 41 -1.18 -2.05 -12.46
N ARG A 42 -0.49 -2.90 -13.24
CA ARG A 42 -0.94 -3.31 -14.56
C ARG A 42 -1.86 -4.52 -14.45
N TYR A 43 -3.13 -4.31 -14.73
CA TYR A 43 -4.14 -5.36 -14.70
C TYR A 43 -4.11 -6.15 -16.01
N LYS A 44 -3.81 -7.44 -15.92
CA LYS A 44 -3.75 -8.35 -17.07
C LYS A 44 -4.14 -9.76 -16.67
N ASP A 45 -4.83 -10.45 -17.57
CA ASP A 45 -5.04 -11.89 -17.43
C ASP A 45 -3.78 -12.61 -17.93
N SER A 46 -3.45 -13.75 -17.31
CA SER A 46 -2.09 -14.32 -17.34
C SER A 46 -1.45 -14.37 -18.74
N SER A 47 -0.19 -13.95 -18.84
CA SER A 47 0.63 -14.07 -20.05
C SER A 47 1.78 -15.07 -19.83
N THR A 48 2.37 -15.59 -20.90
CA THR A 48 3.48 -16.55 -20.84
C THR A 48 4.72 -16.04 -20.08
N ASP A 49 4.99 -14.73 -20.08
CA ASP A 49 6.16 -14.15 -19.38
C ASP A 49 6.03 -14.18 -17.86
N VAL A 50 4.80 -14.14 -17.33
CA VAL A 50 4.49 -14.28 -15.91
C VAL A 50 5.10 -15.58 -15.38
N ARG A 51 5.06 -16.68 -16.15
CA ARG A 51 5.63 -17.97 -15.74
C ARG A 51 7.14 -17.90 -15.45
N LYS A 52 7.91 -17.13 -16.24
CA LYS A 52 9.36 -16.98 -16.01
C LYS A 52 9.67 -16.25 -14.71
N ALA A 53 8.86 -15.27 -14.34
CA ALA A 53 9.01 -14.53 -13.10
C ALA A 53 8.87 -15.44 -11.86
N TYR A 54 8.02 -16.47 -11.91
CA TYR A 54 7.80 -17.41 -10.82
C TYR A 54 8.75 -18.62 -10.80
N HIS A 55 9.72 -18.69 -11.71
CA HIS A 55 10.71 -19.76 -11.75
C HIS A 55 12.12 -19.20 -11.66
N ILE A 56 12.85 -19.65 -10.64
CA ILE A 56 14.28 -19.40 -10.49
C ILE A 56 15.00 -20.71 -10.81
N ASN A 57 15.75 -20.74 -11.90
CA ASN A 57 16.58 -21.88 -12.26
C ASN A 57 18.04 -21.59 -11.86
N ILE A 58 18.51 -22.22 -10.79
CA ILE A 58 19.86 -22.07 -10.26
C ILE A 58 20.45 -23.46 -10.03
N ASN A 59 21.70 -23.68 -10.48
CA ASN A 59 22.48 -24.87 -10.18
C ASN A 59 22.88 -24.90 -8.69
N SER A 60 22.86 -26.07 -8.05
CA SER A 60 23.10 -26.29 -6.62
C SER A 60 24.36 -25.60 -6.09
N ASP A 61 25.46 -25.63 -6.84
CA ASP A 61 26.76 -25.11 -6.39
C ASP A 61 26.78 -23.56 -6.36
N ALA A 62 26.06 -22.93 -7.29
CA ALA A 62 25.91 -21.48 -7.35
C ALA A 62 24.96 -20.97 -6.26
N LEU A 63 23.99 -21.79 -5.84
CA LEU A 63 23.05 -21.46 -4.77
C LEU A 63 23.78 -21.27 -3.43
N ILE A 64 24.75 -22.12 -3.09
CA ILE A 64 25.40 -22.08 -1.77
C ILE A 64 26.17 -20.77 -1.56
N ASN A 65 26.86 -20.29 -2.58
CA ASN A 65 27.79 -19.16 -2.45
C ASN A 65 27.19 -17.81 -2.87
N PHE A 66 26.15 -17.80 -3.72
CA PHE A 66 25.64 -16.58 -4.35
C PHE A 66 24.11 -16.45 -4.30
N ARG A 67 23.43 -17.19 -3.41
CA ARG A 67 21.97 -17.18 -3.28
C ARG A 67 21.39 -15.76 -3.28
N ASP A 68 21.88 -14.92 -2.39
CA ASP A 68 21.29 -13.60 -2.14
C ASP A 68 21.49 -12.67 -3.34
N PHE A 69 22.61 -12.81 -4.05
CA PHE A 69 22.86 -12.12 -5.31
C PHE A 69 21.84 -12.53 -6.38
N PHE A 70 21.65 -13.83 -6.62
CA PHE A 70 20.71 -14.30 -7.63
C PHE A 70 19.25 -13.94 -7.31
N ILE A 71 18.86 -14.03 -6.04
CA ILE A 71 17.53 -13.60 -5.60
C ILE A 71 17.36 -12.10 -5.87
N THR A 72 18.33 -11.28 -5.47
CA THR A 72 18.28 -9.83 -5.67
C THR A 72 18.14 -9.47 -7.15
N GLU A 73 18.96 -10.08 -8.01
CA GLU A 73 18.91 -9.84 -9.45
C GLU A 73 17.58 -10.31 -10.06
N HIS A 74 17.04 -11.44 -9.62
CA HIS A 74 15.74 -11.94 -10.08
C HIS A 74 14.60 -11.00 -9.69
N LEU A 75 14.59 -10.54 -8.43
CA LEU A 75 13.61 -9.57 -7.93
C LEU A 75 13.68 -8.27 -8.72
N ILE A 76 14.89 -7.74 -8.99
CA ILE A 76 15.07 -6.52 -9.78
C ILE A 76 14.57 -6.70 -11.21
N ARG A 77 14.92 -7.82 -11.85
CA ARG A 77 14.59 -8.14 -13.24
C ARG A 77 13.09 -8.32 -13.45
N TYR A 78 12.44 -9.09 -12.58
CA TYR A 78 11.04 -9.48 -12.74
C TYR A 78 10.07 -8.71 -11.83
N ARG A 79 10.52 -7.62 -11.18
CA ARG A 79 9.68 -6.83 -10.25
C ARG A 79 8.34 -6.45 -10.83
N GLU A 80 8.28 -6.13 -12.12
CA GLU A 80 7.08 -5.65 -12.76
C GLU A 80 6.02 -6.74 -12.83
N ASP A 81 6.42 -7.97 -13.17
CA ASP A 81 5.51 -9.11 -13.24
C ASP A 81 5.19 -9.68 -11.85
N LEU A 82 6.16 -9.68 -10.94
CA LEU A 82 5.97 -10.18 -9.57
C LEU A 82 5.12 -9.25 -8.70
N PHE A 83 5.38 -7.95 -8.79
CA PHE A 83 4.86 -6.97 -7.83
C PHE A 83 4.06 -5.85 -8.47
N PHE A 84 4.07 -5.64 -9.79
CA PHE A 84 3.28 -4.56 -10.42
C PHE A 84 2.24 -5.08 -11.42
N THR A 85 1.82 -6.34 -11.26
CA THR A 85 0.70 -6.90 -12.03
C THR A 85 -0.31 -7.60 -11.13
N LYS A 86 -1.57 -7.62 -11.57
CA LYS A 86 -2.69 -8.29 -10.91
C LYS A 86 -3.70 -8.74 -11.96
N ASN A 87 -4.53 -9.73 -11.64
CA ASN A 87 -5.59 -10.19 -12.52
C ASN A 87 -6.64 -9.07 -12.75
N THR A 88 -7.23 -9.01 -13.94
CA THR A 88 -8.21 -7.98 -14.30
C THR A 88 -9.47 -7.99 -13.44
N ASP A 89 -9.81 -9.10 -12.80
CA ASP A 89 -10.90 -9.22 -11.81
C ASP A 89 -10.76 -8.25 -10.63
N TRP A 90 -9.54 -7.74 -10.39
CA TRP A 90 -9.22 -6.83 -9.29
C TRP A 90 -8.95 -5.38 -9.75
N LYS A 91 -9.27 -5.04 -11.01
CA LYS A 91 -8.98 -3.72 -11.58
C LYS A 91 -9.66 -2.55 -10.86
N ASP A 92 -10.81 -2.81 -10.24
CA ASP A 92 -11.62 -1.79 -9.57
C ASP A 92 -11.00 -1.30 -8.24
N GLU A 93 -9.88 -1.90 -7.80
CA GLU A 93 -9.15 -1.44 -6.61
C GLU A 93 -8.25 -0.22 -6.87
N PHE A 94 -7.90 0.06 -8.13
CA PHE A 94 -7.01 1.17 -8.51
C PHE A 94 -5.72 1.22 -7.67
N GLU A 95 -5.02 0.09 -7.62
CA GLU A 95 -3.91 -0.13 -6.69
C GLU A 95 -2.61 0.55 -7.18
N TYR A 96 -1.89 1.16 -6.23
CA TYR A 96 -0.56 1.71 -6.41
C TYR A 96 0.36 1.09 -5.36
N ARG A 97 1.54 0.60 -5.76
CA ARG A 97 2.47 -0.07 -4.84
C ARG A 97 3.75 0.71 -4.64
N LEU A 98 4.26 0.62 -3.41
CA LEU A 98 5.60 1.02 -3.00
C LEU A 98 6.34 -0.26 -2.59
N LEU A 99 7.44 -0.56 -3.25
CA LEU A 99 8.23 -1.77 -3.04
C LEU A 99 9.65 -1.39 -2.62
N LEU A 100 9.98 -1.64 -1.35
CA LEU A 100 11.31 -1.43 -0.80
C LEU A 100 12.07 -2.76 -0.80
N LEU A 101 13.17 -2.83 -1.56
CA LEU A 101 14.04 -4.01 -1.56
C LEU A 101 15.12 -3.84 -0.47
N THR A 102 15.02 -4.66 0.57
CA THR A 102 15.85 -4.58 1.78
C THR A 102 16.90 -5.68 1.84
N ASP A 103 17.76 -5.63 2.87
CA ASP A 103 18.76 -6.67 3.15
C ASP A 103 18.23 -7.81 4.04
N ASN A 104 16.91 -7.83 4.31
CA ASN A 104 16.22 -8.84 5.12
C ASN A 104 16.82 -9.05 6.54
N LYS A 105 17.56 -8.07 7.08
CA LYS A 105 18.14 -8.16 8.43
C LYS A 105 17.17 -7.78 9.54
N LYS A 106 16.08 -7.09 9.20
CA LYS A 106 15.03 -6.68 10.13
C LYS A 106 13.72 -7.36 9.75
N SER A 107 12.92 -7.73 10.75
CA SER A 107 11.55 -8.19 10.55
C SER A 107 10.63 -7.05 10.10
N ASP A 108 10.86 -5.85 10.65
CA ASP A 108 9.93 -4.72 10.51
C ASP A 108 10.65 -3.44 10.08
N TYR A 109 9.96 -2.69 9.24
CA TYR A 109 10.38 -1.39 8.72
C TYR A 109 9.24 -0.38 8.98
N PHE A 110 9.54 0.64 9.78
CA PHE A 110 8.61 1.70 10.17
C PHE A 110 8.95 3.01 9.47
N ILE A 111 7.92 3.69 8.97
CA ILE A 111 8.02 5.05 8.44
C ILE A 111 7.13 5.97 9.26
N ASP A 112 7.64 7.16 9.54
CA ASP A 112 6.81 8.24 10.06
C ASP A 112 5.93 8.77 8.91
N ILE A 113 4.62 8.78 9.15
CA ILE A 113 3.61 9.20 8.17
C ILE A 113 3.03 10.58 8.49
N HIS A 114 3.54 11.27 9.50
CA HIS A 114 2.96 12.53 9.97
C HIS A 114 2.88 13.59 8.86
N ASN A 115 3.90 13.66 7.99
CA ASN A 115 3.92 14.61 6.88
C ASN A 115 3.05 14.17 5.71
N SER A 116 3.01 12.87 5.44
CA SER A 116 2.39 12.30 4.25
C SER A 116 0.91 11.98 4.42
N LEU A 117 0.42 11.73 5.64
CA LEU A 117 -1.00 11.59 5.91
C LEU A 117 -1.72 12.92 5.73
N LYS A 118 -2.74 12.97 4.86
CA LYS A 118 -3.50 14.19 4.55
C LYS A 118 -4.94 14.15 5.04
N ALA A 119 -5.54 12.97 5.05
CA ALA A 119 -6.90 12.83 5.54
C ALA A 119 -7.18 11.43 6.11
N VAL A 120 -8.21 11.37 6.95
CA VAL A 120 -8.80 10.13 7.43
C VAL A 120 -10.29 10.13 7.07
N PHE A 121 -10.75 9.06 6.46
CA PHE A 121 -12.15 8.85 6.12
C PHE A 121 -12.74 7.82 7.06
N CYS A 122 -13.71 8.23 7.87
CA CYS A 122 -14.53 7.36 8.72
C CYS A 122 -15.58 6.64 7.88
N GLY A 123 -15.79 5.37 8.20
CA GLY A 123 -16.83 4.56 7.59
C GLY A 123 -18.22 5.06 7.93
N LEU A 124 -19.21 4.52 7.21
CA LEU A 124 -20.62 4.81 7.49
C LEU A 124 -20.96 4.50 8.96
N ASP A 125 -20.51 3.32 9.41
CA ASP A 125 -20.79 2.75 10.72
C ASP A 125 -19.61 2.92 11.69
N PHE A 126 -18.69 3.86 11.41
CA PHE A 126 -17.61 4.17 12.34
C PHE A 126 -18.19 4.61 13.70
N PRO A 127 -17.80 3.97 14.83
CA PRO A 127 -18.44 4.25 16.10
C PRO A 127 -18.17 5.67 16.60
N ASP A 128 -19.24 6.40 16.91
CA ASP A 128 -19.16 7.79 17.38
C ASP A 128 -18.37 7.94 18.68
N VAL A 129 -18.34 6.89 19.51
CA VAL A 129 -17.55 6.85 20.75
C VAL A 129 -16.05 7.07 20.53
N TYR A 130 -15.53 6.71 19.34
CA TYR A 130 -14.12 6.91 18.99
C TYR A 130 -13.84 8.25 18.32
N MET A 131 -14.88 9.02 17.95
CA MET A 131 -14.69 10.30 17.24
C MET A 131 -13.94 11.33 18.08
N SER A 132 -14.20 11.39 19.39
CA SER A 132 -13.49 12.29 20.29
C SER A 132 -12.00 11.94 20.37
N SER A 133 -11.68 10.64 20.47
CA SER A 133 -10.29 10.16 20.47
C SER A 133 -9.57 10.44 19.15
N LEU A 134 -10.25 10.22 18.01
CA LEU A 134 -9.69 10.51 16.68
C LEU A 134 -9.41 12.00 16.50
N ARG A 135 -10.34 12.87 16.92
CA ARG A 135 -10.16 14.32 16.86
C ARG A 135 -8.99 14.78 17.73
N ASN A 136 -8.86 14.22 18.93
CA ASN A 136 -7.76 14.55 19.84
C ASN A 136 -6.40 14.09 19.27
N LEU A 137 -6.32 12.85 18.76
CA LEU A 137 -5.10 12.32 18.14
C LEU A 137 -4.61 13.20 16.99
N LEU A 138 -5.54 13.74 16.20
CA LEU A 138 -5.22 14.56 15.05
C LEU A 138 -5.26 16.06 15.33
N GLU A 139 -5.48 16.51 16.58
CA GLU A 139 -5.78 17.91 16.94
C GLU A 139 -4.77 18.89 16.32
N TYR A 140 -3.47 18.65 16.56
CA TYR A 140 -2.36 19.48 16.11
C TYR A 140 -1.82 19.13 14.72
N SER A 141 -2.50 18.24 14.00
CA SER A 141 -2.13 17.87 12.63
C SER A 141 -2.99 18.62 11.61
N ASN A 142 -2.44 18.86 10.42
CA ASN A 142 -3.19 19.35 9.26
C ASN A 142 -3.97 18.22 8.55
N VAL A 143 -4.19 17.09 9.23
CA VAL A 143 -4.95 15.96 8.70
C VAL A 143 -6.44 16.27 8.80
N GLU A 144 -7.11 16.22 7.66
CA GLU A 144 -8.55 16.41 7.58
C GLU A 144 -9.30 15.14 8.01
N ILE A 145 -10.50 15.32 8.58
CA ILE A 145 -11.35 14.18 8.96
C ILE A 145 -12.62 14.24 8.13
N TYR A 146 -12.94 13.13 7.49
CA TYR A 146 -14.12 12.96 6.65
C TYR A 146 -14.98 11.81 7.15
N ARG A 147 -16.27 11.83 6.86
CA ARG A 147 -17.17 10.69 7.08
C ARG A 147 -17.95 10.33 5.83
N LEU A 148 -17.99 9.05 5.54
CA LEU A 148 -18.90 8.50 4.53
C LEU A 148 -20.33 8.57 5.05
N VAL A 149 -21.21 9.09 4.21
CA VAL A 149 -22.66 9.12 4.46
C VAL A 149 -23.39 8.59 3.23
N LEU A 150 -24.58 8.05 3.45
CA LEU A 150 -25.45 7.59 2.39
C LEU A 150 -26.72 8.44 2.41
N SER A 151 -27.02 9.11 1.31
CA SER A 151 -28.26 9.89 1.14
C SER A 151 -28.99 9.38 -0.08
N ASN A 152 -30.22 8.88 0.10
CA ASN A 152 -31.04 8.29 -0.97
C ASN A 152 -30.29 7.23 -1.81
N GLY A 153 -29.48 6.39 -1.16
CA GLY A 153 -28.67 5.36 -1.82
C GLY A 153 -27.42 5.87 -2.54
N VAL A 154 -27.16 7.19 -2.51
CA VAL A 154 -25.97 7.80 -3.10
C VAL A 154 -24.92 8.02 -2.01
N PRO A 155 -23.70 7.48 -2.17
CA PRO A 155 -22.61 7.74 -1.26
C PRO A 155 -22.07 9.16 -1.43
N SER A 156 -21.86 9.87 -0.32
CA SER A 156 -21.14 11.14 -0.31
C SER A 156 -20.21 11.21 0.89
N VAL A 157 -19.35 12.22 0.90
CA VAL A 157 -18.40 12.45 1.97
C VAL A 157 -18.68 13.81 2.60
N ILE A 158 -18.71 13.88 3.93
CA ILE A 158 -18.80 15.14 4.68
C ILE A 158 -17.50 15.40 5.43
N LYS A 159 -17.05 16.66 5.44
CA LYS A 159 -15.88 17.10 6.21
C LYS A 159 -16.30 17.34 7.67
N LEU A 160 -15.52 16.82 8.60
CA LEU A 160 -15.73 16.90 10.05
C LEU A 160 -14.66 17.72 10.78
N LYS A 161 -13.46 17.85 10.18
CA LYS A 161 -12.35 18.70 10.57
C LYS A 161 -11.67 19.19 9.30
#